data_AF-A0A2V7RT81-F1
#
_entry.id   AF-A0A2V7RT81-F1
#
_cell.length_a   1.000
_cell.length_b   1.000
_cell.length_c   1.000
_cell.angle_alpha   90.00
_cell.angle_beta   90.00
_cell.angle_gamma   90.00
#
_symmetry.space_group_name_H-M   'P 1'
#
loop_
_entity.id
_entity.type
_entity.pdbx_description
1 polymer ?
#
loop_
_entity_poly.entity_id
_entity_poly.type
_entity_poly.pdbx_seq_one_letter_code
_entity_poly.pdbx_strand_id
1 'polypeptide(L)'
;MTVSGSWRYLEYPRSTRPGSYLYEPAGSIHTLHVPPTNRETTDVWFAIRGANLNLDEQGNVESVWDAAFLIDVYLDLCRKGGHPRPAVIGL
;
A
#
# COMPACT_ATOMS: atom_id res chain seq x y z
N MET A 1 4.13 -9.16 3.83
CA MET A 1 5.50 -9.68 4.10
C MET A 1 6.49 -8.80 3.38
N THR A 2 7.57 -8.40 4.06
CA THR A 2 8.65 -7.60 3.46
C THR A 2 9.64 -8.52 2.77
N VAL A 3 9.91 -8.30 1.49
CA VAL A 3 10.79 -9.13 0.65
C VAL A 3 12.20 -8.52 0.59
N SER A 4 12.30 -7.22 0.35
CA SER A 4 13.55 -6.45 0.24
C SER A 4 13.38 -5.07 0.91
N GLY A 5 14.49 -4.40 1.22
CA GLY A 5 14.47 -3.06 1.78
C GLY A 5 13.91 -2.98 3.20
N SER A 6 13.39 -1.80 3.56
CA SER A 6 12.96 -1.48 4.93
C SER A 6 11.90 -0.39 4.90
N TRP A 7 10.87 -0.52 5.73
CA TRP A 7 9.84 0.52 5.89
C TRP A 7 9.32 0.52 7.32
N ARG A 8 8.61 1.57 7.70
CA ARG A 8 7.94 1.63 9.00
C ARG A 8 6.68 2.47 8.92
N TYR A 9 5.84 2.30 9.93
CA TYR A 9 4.83 3.29 10.28
C TYR A 9 5.46 4.33 11.21
N LEU A 10 5.20 5.61 10.96
CA LEU A 10 5.83 6.71 11.72
C LEU A 10 5.42 6.68 13.20
N GLU A 11 4.25 6.13 13.48
CA GLU A 11 3.64 5.91 14.79
C GLU A 11 4.43 4.92 15.65
N TYR A 12 5.29 4.09 15.04
CA TYR A 12 6.08 3.10 15.73
C TYR A 12 7.60 3.31 15.54
N PRO A 13 8.41 3.04 16.58
CA PRO A 13 9.86 3.21 16.50
C PRO A 13 10.57 2.10 15.71
N ARG A 14 9.89 0.98 15.42
CA ARG A 14 10.50 -0.20 14.77
C ARG A 14 10.25 -0.19 13.27
N SER A 15 11.29 -0.53 12.51
CA SER A 15 11.18 -0.80 11.07
C SER A 15 11.05 -2.29 10.78
N THR A 16 10.35 -2.60 9.70
CA THR A 16 10.37 -3.92 9.08
C THR A 16 11.67 -4.14 8.32
N ARG A 17 12.04 -5.40 8.11
CA ARG A 17 13.21 -5.87 7.34
C ARG A 17 12.81 -7.08 6.48
N PRO A 18 13.64 -7.53 5.53
CA PRO A 18 13.36 -8.74 4.76
C PRO A 18 12.99 -9.92 5.68
N GLY A 19 11.92 -10.62 5.33
CA GLY A 19 11.34 -11.71 6.15
C GLY A 19 10.35 -11.26 7.23
N SER A 20 10.18 -9.95 7.46
CA SER A 20 9.20 -9.46 8.44
C SER A 20 7.75 -9.64 7.96
N TYR A 21 6.89 -10.07 8.88
CA TYR A 21 5.44 -10.01 8.75
C TYR A 21 4.87 -8.95 9.71
N LEU A 22 3.89 -8.19 9.22
CA LEU A 22 3.20 -7.15 9.98
C LEU A 22 1.70 -7.35 9.78
N TYR A 23 0.93 -7.16 10.85
CA TYR A 23 -0.53 -7.23 10.83
C TYR A 23 -1.13 -5.95 11.40
N GLU A 24 -2.13 -5.42 10.72
CA GLU A 24 -2.86 -4.20 11.10
C GLU A 24 -4.30 -4.56 11.45
N PRO A 25 -4.77 -4.26 12.67
CA PRO A 25 -6.17 -4.43 13.01
C PRO A 25 -7.04 -3.37 12.31
N ALA A 26 -8.29 -3.73 12.02
CA ALA A 26 -9.26 -2.80 11.44
C ALA A 26 -9.41 -1.54 12.32
N GLY A 27 -9.54 -0.39 11.67
CA GLY A 27 -9.68 0.91 12.35
C GLY A 27 -8.39 1.49 12.94
N SER A 28 -7.24 0.82 12.74
CA SER A 28 -5.94 1.44 13.04
C SER A 28 -5.54 2.44 11.94
N ILE A 29 -4.84 3.50 12.33
CA ILE A 29 -4.43 4.62 11.47
C ILE A 29 -2.91 4.64 11.44
N HIS A 30 -2.31 4.71 10.24
CA HIS A 30 -0.86 4.66 10.09
C HIS A 30 -0.35 5.52 8.93
N THR A 31 0.91 5.94 9.04
CA THR A 31 1.63 6.67 8.01
C THR A 31 2.80 5.83 7.50
N LEU A 32 2.65 5.20 6.32
CA LEU A 32 3.70 4.37 5.73
C LEU A 32 4.87 5.25 5.28
N HIS A 33 6.06 4.91 5.75
CA HIS A 33 7.28 5.63 5.42
C HIS A 33 8.41 4.66 5.03
N VAL A 34 8.93 4.86 3.81
CA VAL A 34 10.15 4.20 3.31
C VAL A 34 11.32 5.16 3.52
N PRO A 35 12.31 4.82 4.37
CA PRO A 35 13.43 5.73 4.64
C PRO A 35 14.25 6.03 3.37
N PRO A 36 14.65 7.31 3.14
CA PRO A 36 15.48 7.67 1.98
C PRO A 36 16.90 7.11 2.05
N THR A 37 17.31 6.59 3.22
CA THR A 37 18.59 5.92 3.44
C THR A 37 18.64 4.50 2.89
N ASN A 38 17.51 3.94 2.43
CA ASN A 38 17.49 2.61 1.82
C ASN A 38 18.36 2.62 0.55
N ARG A 39 19.21 1.60 0.42
CA ARG A 39 20.13 1.42 -0.72
C ARG A 39 19.58 0.50 -1.80
N GLU A 40 18.39 -0.03 -1.60
CA GLU A 40 17.69 -0.95 -2.47
C GLU A 40 16.20 -0.64 -2.49
N THR A 41 15.50 -1.12 -3.51
CA THR A 41 14.04 -1.07 -3.57
C THR A 41 13.44 -1.76 -2.35
N THR A 42 12.37 -1.19 -1.83
CA THR A 42 11.58 -1.83 -0.76
C THR A 42 10.39 -2.53 -1.39
N ASP A 43 10.48 -3.86 -1.51
CA ASP A 43 9.40 -4.68 -2.04
C ASP A 43 8.63 -5.34 -0.90
N VAL A 44 7.31 -5.15 -0.92
CA VAL A 44 6.42 -5.63 0.13
C VAL A 44 5.16 -6.20 -0.51
N TRP A 45 4.75 -7.38 -0.04
CA TRP A 45 3.46 -7.94 -0.38
C TRP A 45 2.43 -7.62 0.70
N PHE A 46 1.32 -6.98 0.30
CA PHE A 46 0.18 -6.65 1.14
C PHE A 46 -1.05 -7.46 0.74
N ALA A 47 -1.83 -7.88 1.74
CA ALA A 47 -3.19 -8.38 1.56
C ALA A 47 -4.12 -7.43 2.33
N ILE A 48 -4.82 -6.56 1.60
CA ILE A 48 -5.66 -5.52 2.18
C ILE A 48 -7.12 -6.00 2.18
N ARG A 49 -7.83 -5.76 3.28
CA ARG A 49 -9.26 -6.05 3.43
C ARG A 49 -9.98 -4.77 3.80
N GLY A 50 -11.04 -4.45 3.07
CA GLY A 50 -11.79 -3.19 3.24
C GLY A 50 -11.26 -2.10 2.32
N ALA A 51 -11.28 -0.86 2.81
CA ALA A 51 -10.85 0.33 2.09
C ALA A 51 -9.80 1.10 2.89
N ASN A 52 -8.86 1.74 2.20
CA ASN A 52 -8.02 2.77 2.77
C ASN A 52 -8.80 4.10 2.79
N LEU A 53 -9.01 4.64 3.99
CA LEU A 53 -9.49 6.01 4.15
C LEU A 53 -8.26 6.90 4.34
N ASN A 54 -7.90 7.65 3.31
CA ASN A 54 -6.78 8.56 3.40
C ASN A 54 -7.24 9.83 4.10
N LEU A 55 -6.47 10.27 5.09
CA LEU A 55 -6.83 11.36 5.98
C LEU A 55 -6.00 12.61 5.70
N ASP A 56 -6.62 13.77 5.82
CA ASP A 56 -5.91 15.05 5.87
C ASP A 56 -5.21 15.26 7.24
N GLU A 57 -4.49 16.38 7.37
CA GLU A 57 -3.80 16.74 8.61
C GLU A 57 -4.74 16.96 9.82
N GLN A 58 -6.03 17.20 9.58
CA GLN A 58 -7.06 17.35 10.61
C GLN A 58 -7.78 16.04 10.92
N GLY A 59 -7.44 14.95 10.23
CA GLY A 59 -8.04 13.63 10.41
C GLY A 59 -9.36 13.44 9.66
N ASN A 60 -9.75 14.36 8.77
CA ASN A 60 -10.92 14.16 7.92
C ASN A 60 -10.59 13.23 6.76
N VAL A 61 -11.58 12.47 6.28
CA VAL A 61 -11.42 11.62 5.11
C VAL A 61 -11.31 12.48 3.85
N GLU A 62 -10.14 12.48 3.22
CA GLU A 62 -9.86 13.18 1.96
C GLU A 62 -10.18 12.29 0.75
N SER A 63 -9.89 10.98 0.84
CA SER A 63 -10.22 10.02 -0.22
C SER A 63 -10.45 8.61 0.30
N VAL A 64 -11.21 7.83 -0.48
CA VAL A 64 -11.53 6.43 -0.21
C VAL A 64 -10.97 5.57 -1.33
N TRP A 65 -10.10 4.64 -0.98
CA TRP A 65 -9.45 3.72 -1.91
C TRP A 65 -9.86 2.30 -1.56
N ASP A 66 -10.90 1.81 -2.22
CA ASP A 66 -11.38 0.43 -2.09
C ASP A 66 -10.93 -0.42 -3.30
N ALA A 67 -11.27 -1.71 -3.27
CA ALA A 67 -10.89 -2.64 -4.34
C ALA A 67 -11.50 -2.28 -5.70
N ALA A 68 -12.73 -1.74 -5.74
CA ALA A 68 -13.39 -1.39 -6.99
C ALA A 68 -12.71 -0.19 -7.65
N PHE A 69 -12.46 0.87 -6.87
CA PHE A 69 -11.71 2.03 -7.33
C PHE A 69 -10.30 1.67 -7.81
N LEU A 70 -9.57 0.84 -7.04
CA LEU A 70 -8.21 0.41 -7.41
C LEU A 70 -8.17 -0.40 -8.70
N ILE A 71 -9.17 -1.24 -8.95
CA ILE A 71 -9.30 -1.99 -10.21
C ILE A 71 -9.44 -1.04 -11.40
N ASP A 72 -10.33 -0.05 -11.30
CA ASP A 72 -10.58 0.90 -12.38
C ASP A 72 -9.33 1.73 -12.67
N VAL A 73 -8.65 2.21 -11.62
CA VAL A 73 -7.39 2.96 -11.74
C VAL A 73 -6.30 2.11 -12.38
N TYR A 74 -6.12 0.86 -11.93
CA TYR A 74 -5.09 -0.02 -12.47
C TYR A 74 -5.31 -0.31 -13.95
N LEU A 75 -6.54 -0.62 -14.36
CA LEU A 75 -6.89 -0.88 -15.75
C LEU A 75 -6.71 0.35 -16.65
N ASP A 76 -7.09 1.52 -16.16
CA ASP A 76 -6.87 2.78 -16.89
C ASP A 76 -5.38 3.08 -17.07
N LEU A 77 -4.56 2.86 -16.04
CA LEU A 77 -3.11 3.02 -16.12
C LEU A 77 -2.46 2.01 -17.08
N CYS A 78 -2.89 0.74 -17.07
CA CYS A 78 -2.45 -0.25 -18.06
C CYS A 78 -2.75 0.23 -19.49
N ARG A 79 -3.98 0.68 -19.75
CA ARG A 79 -4.39 1.19 -21.06
C ARG A 79 -3.56 2.40 -21.48
N LYS A 80 -3.36 3.38 -20.60
CA LYS A 80 -2.54 4.58 -20.87
C LYS A 80 -1.07 4.24 -21.12
N GLY A 81 -0.55 3.20 -20.45
CA GLY A 81 0.80 2.69 -20.67
C GLY A 81 0.95 1.77 -21.89
N GLY A 82 -0.13 1.48 -22.62
CA GLY A 82 -0.10 0.55 -23.75
C GLY A 82 0.04 -0.93 -23.36
N HIS A 83 -0.22 -1.26 -22.10
CA HIS A 83 -0.22 -2.65 -21.61
C HIS A 83 -1.55 -3.33 -21.94
N PRO A 84 -1.54 -4.64 -22.26
CA PRO A 84 -2.77 -5.40 -22.45
C PRO A 84 -3.58 -5.46 -21.15
N ARG A 85 -4.89 -5.70 -21.27
CA ARG A 85 -5.73 -5.99 -20.10
C ARG A 85 -5.20 -7.26 -19.41
N PRO A 86 -4.86 -7.20 -18.11
CA PRO A 86 -4.31 -8.35 -17.40
C PRO A 86 -5.37 -9.42 -17.16
N ALA A 87 -4.98 -10.68 -17.29
CA ALA A 87 -5.82 -11.85 -17.04
C ALA A 87 -5.79 -12.22 -15.55
N VAL A 88 -6.49 -11.46 -14.72
CA VAL A 88 -6.60 -11.70 -13.27
C VAL A 88 -7.99 -12.23 -12.91
N ILE A 89 -8.05 -12.99 -11.81
CA ILE A 89 -9.31 -13.56 -11.30
C ILE A 89 -10.15 -12.43 -10.71
N GLY A 90 -11.44 -12.36 -11.09
CA GLY A 90 -12.39 -11.37 -10.57
C GLY A 90 -12.42 -10.03 -11.32
N LEU A 91 -11.79 -9.94 -12.51
CA LEU A 91 -11.93 -8.86 -13.48
C LEU A 91 -12.71 -9.24 -14.73
#